data_AF-A0AAD9KAB9-F1
#
_entry.id   AF-A0AAD9KAB9-F1
#
_cell.length_a   1.000
_cell.length_b   1.000
_cell.length_c   1.000
_cell.angle_alpha   90.00
_cell.angle_beta   90.00
_cell.angle_gamma   90.00
#
_symmetry.space_group_name_H-M   'P 1'
#
loop_
_entity.id
_entity.type
_entity.pdbx_description
1 polymer ?
#
loop_
_entity_poly.entity_id
_entity_poly.type
_entity_poly.pdbx_seq_one_letter_code
_entity_poly.pdbx_strand_id
1 'polypeptide(L)'
;MIAQADGGNNNKDTWTIPSTADNLVVQCLYPGKNGLDKHPGHSSFITALCCEMEDNVDKPKDIRHIMTRVIARMKDEIEEEHIRETWPSLMKLLPIQVSMLTKQLFL
;
A
#
# COMPACT_ATOMS: atom_id res chain seq x y z
N MET A 1 30.15 18.42 -27.45
CA MET A 1 29.73 17.03 -27.64
C MET A 1 28.23 16.99 -27.44
N ILE A 2 27.48 16.85 -28.53
CA ILE A 2 26.02 16.72 -28.48
C ILE A 2 25.77 15.21 -28.54
N ALA A 3 25.18 14.65 -27.49
CA ALA A 3 24.72 13.27 -27.52
C ALA A 3 23.61 13.18 -28.58
N GLN A 4 23.89 12.49 -29.68
CA GLN A 4 22.87 12.09 -30.64
C GLN A 4 21.90 11.16 -29.91
N ALA A 5 20.66 11.60 -29.78
CA ALA A 5 19.56 10.70 -29.46
C ALA A 5 19.33 9.84 -30.71
N ASP A 6 19.91 8.64 -30.72
CA ASP A 6 19.60 7.62 -31.71
C ASP A 6 18.08 7.39 -31.70
N GLY A 7 17.44 7.81 -32.79
CA GLY A 7 16.04 7.54 -33.11
C GLY A 7 15.85 6.05 -33.42
N GLY A 8 16.00 5.22 -32.39
CA GLY A 8 15.84 3.78 -32.44
C GLY A 8 14.41 3.40 -32.77
N ASN A 9 14.25 2.95 -34.00
CA ASN A 9 13.10 2.26 -34.59
C ASN A 9 12.32 1.38 -33.56
N ASN A 10 11.21 1.91 -33.02
CA ASN A 10 10.37 1.25 -32.02
C ASN A 10 9.31 0.29 -32.61
N ASN A 11 9.42 -0.08 -33.89
CA ASN A 11 8.49 -1.01 -34.51
C ASN A 11 8.97 -2.45 -34.26
N LYS A 12 8.78 -2.93 -33.02
CA LYS A 12 8.86 -4.37 -32.75
C LYS A 12 7.56 -5.00 -33.24
N ASP A 13 7.65 -6.01 -34.10
CA ASP A 13 6.51 -6.80 -34.60
C ASP A 13 5.74 -7.53 -33.49
N THR A 14 6.23 -7.50 -32.25
CA THR A 14 5.55 -8.00 -31.06
C THR A 14 5.86 -7.13 -29.85
N TRP A 15 4.81 -6.59 -29.21
CA TRP A 15 4.91 -5.83 -27.98
C TRP A 15 5.03 -6.79 -26.79
N THR A 16 6.04 -6.56 -25.95
CA THR A 16 6.28 -7.34 -24.73
C THR A 16 6.32 -6.39 -23.53
N ILE A 17 5.82 -6.85 -22.38
CA ILE A 17 5.88 -6.12 -21.12
C ILE A 17 6.89 -6.79 -20.16
N PRO A 18 7.44 -6.05 -19.19
CA PRO A 18 8.29 -6.64 -18.16
C PRO A 18 7.57 -7.77 -17.41
N SER A 19 8.29 -8.85 -17.06
CA SER A 19 7.72 -9.99 -16.32
C SER A 19 7.25 -9.64 -14.91
N THR A 20 7.73 -8.52 -14.35
CA THR A 20 7.32 -8.00 -13.05
C THR A 20 6.23 -6.93 -13.12
N ALA A 21 5.76 -6.59 -14.33
CA ALA A 21 4.62 -5.69 -14.49
C ALA A 21 3.36 -6.27 -13.85
N ASP A 22 2.39 -5.40 -13.58
CA ASP A 22 1.07 -5.77 -13.07
C ASP A 22 1.05 -6.42 -11.67
N ASN A 23 2.12 -6.20 -10.91
CA ASN A 23 2.18 -6.55 -9.49
C ASN A 23 1.82 -5.35 -8.60
N LEU A 24 1.08 -5.61 -7.52
CA LEU A 24 0.88 -4.68 -6.42
C LEU A 24 1.27 -5.39 -5.12
N VAL A 25 2.23 -4.82 -4.40
CA VAL A 25 2.71 -5.35 -3.12
C VAL A 25 2.46 -4.31 -2.04
N VAL A 26 1.80 -4.73 -0.96
CA VAL A 26 1.60 -3.90 0.23
C VAL A 26 2.20 -4.64 1.40
N GLN A 27 3.19 -4.02 2.04
CA GLN A 27 3.90 -4.59 3.17
C GLN A 27 3.61 -3.78 4.43
N CYS A 28 3.02 -4.43 5.43
CA CYS A 28 2.91 -3.85 6.75
C CYS A 28 4.13 -4.27 7.59
N LEU A 29 4.99 -3.31 7.91
CA LEU A 29 6.13 -3.53 8.80
C LEU A 29 5.67 -3.37 10.24
N TYR A 30 4.83 -4.26 10.75
CA TYR A 30 4.65 -4.36 12.20
C TYR A 30 5.62 -5.42 12.72
N PRO A 31 6.62 -5.07 13.54
CA PRO A 31 7.43 -6.06 14.21
C PRO A 31 6.55 -6.70 15.28
N GLY A 32 5.95 -7.84 14.96
CA GLY A 32 5.34 -8.76 15.92
C GLY A 32 6.35 -9.38 16.89
N LYS A 33 7.37 -8.63 17.31
CA LYS A 33 8.38 -9.07 18.28
C LYS A 33 8.13 -8.59 19.69
N ASN A 34 7.38 -7.52 19.92
CA ASN A 34 7.07 -7.08 21.29
C ASN A 34 5.59 -6.66 21.44
N GLY A 35 4.71 -7.64 21.62
CA GLY A 35 3.66 -7.59 22.64
C GLY A 35 2.63 -6.46 22.67
N LEU A 36 2.38 -5.73 21.58
CA LEU A 36 1.24 -4.78 21.51
C LEU A 36 -0.02 -5.36 20.86
N ASP A 37 0.00 -6.61 20.42
CA ASP A 37 -1.23 -7.34 20.11
C ASP A 37 -1.92 -7.69 21.44
N LYS A 38 -2.78 -6.80 21.96
CA LYS A 38 -3.73 -7.15 23.04
C LYS A 38 -4.67 -8.30 22.60
N HIS A 39 -4.69 -8.62 21.30
CA HIS A 39 -5.36 -9.78 20.72
C HIS A 39 -4.42 -10.56 19.78
N PRO A 40 -3.81 -11.68 20.22
CA PRO A 40 -3.05 -12.54 19.32
C PRO A 40 -3.99 -13.04 18.21
N GLY A 41 -3.83 -12.50 17.00
CA GLY A 41 -4.61 -12.87 15.81
C GLY A 41 -5.18 -11.72 14.98
N HIS A 42 -5.10 -10.46 15.43
CA HIS A 42 -5.68 -9.32 14.70
C HIS A 42 -4.58 -8.37 14.23
N SER A 43 -4.34 -8.31 12.91
CA SER A 43 -3.45 -7.32 12.31
C SER A 43 -4.24 -6.03 12.03
N SER A 44 -3.83 -4.90 12.61
CA SER A 44 -4.47 -3.59 12.35
C SER A 44 -4.51 -3.26 10.85
N PHE A 45 -3.50 -3.69 10.09
CA PHE A 45 -3.50 -3.56 8.63
C PHE A 45 -4.64 -4.35 7.98
N ILE A 46 -4.82 -5.62 8.35
CA ILE A 46 -5.90 -6.45 7.80
C ILE A 46 -7.27 -5.89 8.21
N THR A 47 -7.40 -5.42 9.45
CA THR A 47 -8.63 -4.78 9.93
C THR A 47 -8.96 -3.51 9.14
N ALA A 48 -8.01 -2.59 9.01
CA ALA A 48 -8.20 -1.37 8.23
C ALA A 48 -8.48 -1.66 6.74
N LEU A 49 -7.82 -2.68 6.17
CA LEU A 49 -8.10 -3.15 4.83
C LEU A 49 -9.54 -3.63 4.66
N CYS A 50 -10.02 -4.50 5.56
CA CYS A 50 -11.41 -4.98 5.49
C CYS A 50 -12.41 -3.83 5.60
N CYS A 51 -12.22 -2.90 6.56
CA CYS A 51 -13.12 -1.76 6.72
C CYS A 51 -13.16 -0.88 5.46
N GLU A 52 -12.00 -0.56 4.88
CA GLU A 52 -11.97 0.25 3.66
C GLU A 52 -12.52 -0.48 2.43
N MET A 53 -12.39 -1.80 2.35
CA MET A 53 -13.03 -2.58 1.30
C MET A 53 -14.55 -2.56 1.44
N GLU A 54 -15.08 -2.77 2.65
CA GLU A 54 -16.52 -2.71 2.95
C GLU A 54 -17.10 -1.32 2.68
N ASP A 55 -16.43 -0.25 3.13
CA ASP A 55 -16.88 1.14 2.94
C ASP A 55 -16.95 1.57 1.45
N ASN A 56 -16.27 0.85 0.56
CA ASN A 56 -16.21 1.15 -0.87
C ASN A 56 -16.86 0.08 -1.76
N VAL A 57 -17.55 -0.92 -1.20
CA VAL A 57 -18.24 -1.99 -1.97
C VAL A 57 -19.17 -1.44 -3.06
N ASP A 58 -19.93 -0.39 -2.75
CA ASP A 58 -20.93 0.18 -3.69
C ASP A 58 -20.36 1.31 -4.57
N LYS A 59 -19.07 1.65 -4.41
CA LYS A 59 -18.43 2.79 -5.08
C LYS A 59 -17.12 2.31 -5.69
N PRO A 60 -17.10 1.95 -6.99
CA PRO A 60 -15.89 1.41 -7.59
C PRO A 60 -14.74 2.41 -7.46
N LYS A 61 -13.65 1.97 -6.83
CA LYS A 61 -12.43 2.75 -6.62
C LYS A 61 -11.23 1.97 -7.13
N ASP A 62 -10.26 2.71 -7.64
CA ASP A 62 -8.95 2.12 -7.94
C ASP A 62 -8.33 1.58 -6.65
N ILE A 63 -7.78 0.37 -6.70
CA ILE A 63 -7.19 -0.32 -5.55
C ILE A 63 -6.13 0.54 -4.83
N ARG A 64 -5.37 1.38 -5.55
CA ARG A 64 -4.37 2.26 -4.94
C ARG A 64 -5.03 3.34 -4.11
N HIS A 65 -6.24 3.78 -4.47
CA HIS A 65 -7.03 4.69 -3.66
C HIS A 65 -7.50 4.00 -2.37
N ILE A 66 -8.01 2.77 -2.47
CA ILE A 66 -8.41 1.98 -1.29
C ILE A 66 -7.21 1.81 -0.34
N MET A 67 -6.06 1.40 -0.86
CA MET A 67 -4.83 1.25 -0.06
C MET A 67 -4.35 2.56 0.57
N THR A 68 -4.51 3.69 -0.12
CA THR A 68 -4.20 5.01 0.44
C THR A 68 -5.11 5.33 1.64
N ARG A 69 -6.40 4.98 1.57
CA ARG A 69 -7.34 5.15 2.69
C ARG A 69 -7.02 4.22 3.85
N VAL A 70 -6.58 2.99 3.58
CA VAL A 70 -6.11 2.05 4.62
C VAL A 70 -4.95 2.66 5.40
N ILE A 71 -3.96 3.22 4.71
CA ILE A 71 -2.81 3.87 5.36
C ILE A 71 -3.26 5.08 6.19
N ALA A 72 -4.20 5.88 5.68
CA ALA A 72 -4.74 7.03 6.40
C ALA A 72 -5.47 6.60 7.67
N ARG A 73 -6.36 5.61 7.58
CA ARG A 73 -7.08 5.05 8.74
C ARG A 73 -6.12 4.54 9.82
N MET A 74 -5.12 3.76 9.42
CA MET A 74 -4.12 3.25 10.36
C MET A 74 -3.33 4.38 11.03
N LYS A 75 -3.02 5.46 10.31
CA LYS A 75 -2.35 6.63 10.88
C LYS A 75 -3.21 7.27 11.98
N ASP A 76 -4.50 7.44 11.72
CA ASP A 76 -5.43 8.08 12.65
C ASP A 76 -5.64 7.21 13.89
N GLU A 77 -5.81 5.90 13.73
CA GLU A 77 -5.93 4.94 14.83
C GLU A 77 -4.69 4.93 15.74
N ILE A 78 -3.49 4.96 15.14
CA ILE A 78 -2.22 5.07 15.87
C ILE A 78 -2.16 6.39 16.66
N GLU A 79 -2.63 7.50 16.08
CA GLU A 79 -2.65 8.80 16.75
C GLU A 79 -3.60 8.84 17.95
N GLU A 80 -4.78 8.22 17.85
CA GLU A 80 -5.74 8.12 18.95
C GLU A 80 -5.22 7.28 20.13
N GLU A 81 -4.55 6.16 19.85
CA GLU A 81 -3.99 5.28 20.88
C GLU A 81 -2.80 5.95 21.61
N HIS A 82 -1.95 6.68 20.88
CA HIS A 82 -0.77 7.34 21.43
C HIS A 82 -1.09 8.58 22.29
N ILE A 83 -2.23 9.25 22.05
CA ILE A 83 -2.71 10.32 22.93
C ILE A 83 -3.12 9.75 24.31
N ARG A 84 -3.47 8.47 24.38
CA ARG A 84 -3.93 7.81 25.62
C ARG A 84 -2.81 7.17 26.43
N GLU A 85 -1.69 6.77 25.81
CA GLU A 85 -0.58 6.11 26.50
C GLU A 85 0.74 6.89 26.32
N THR A 86 1.29 7.39 27.43
CA THR A 86 2.50 8.24 27.45
C THR A 86 3.77 7.41 27.20
N TRP A 87 4.12 7.10 25.94
CA TRP A 87 5.43 6.49 25.63
C TRP A 87 6.08 6.97 24.33
N PRO A 88 7.27 7.59 24.37
CA PRO A 88 7.87 8.28 23.22
C PRO A 88 8.63 7.38 22.21
N SER A 89 8.51 6.04 22.28
CA SER A 89 9.37 5.14 21.48
C SER A 89 8.64 4.22 20.48
N LEU A 90 7.33 4.37 20.28
CA LEU A 90 6.64 3.65 19.20
C LEU A 90 6.94 4.36 17.88
N MET A 91 7.94 3.87 17.16
CA MET A 91 8.10 4.15 15.74
C MET A 91 6.76 3.86 15.06
N LYS A 92 6.07 4.90 14.59
CA LYS A 92 4.83 4.78 13.83
C LYS A 92 5.16 4.09 12.50
N LEU A 93 4.97 2.78 12.42
CA LEU A 93 5.24 2.03 11.19
C LEU A 93 3.96 1.95 10.38
N LEU A 94 3.92 2.73 9.30
CA LEU A 94 2.84 2.72 8.33
C LEU A 94 3.09 1.64 7.26
N PRO A 95 2.03 1.08 6.63
CA PRO A 95 2.20 0.19 5.50
C PRO A 95 2.92 0.87 4.34
N ILE A 96 3.74 0.09 3.62
CA ILE A 96 4.43 0.51 2.41
C ILE A 96 3.73 -0.11 1.20
N GLN A 97 3.34 0.72 0.25
CA GLN A 97 2.74 0.30 -1.02
C GLN A 97 3.76 0.41 -2.15
N VAL A 98 3.97 -0.68 -2.89
CA VAL A 98 4.80 -0.75 -4.11
C VAL A 98 3.93 -1.25 -5.26
N SER A 99 3.72 -0.39 -6.27
CA SER A 99 2.86 -0.70 -7.42
C SER A 99 3.65 -0.73 -8.71
N MET A 100 3.57 -1.85 -9.42
CA MET A 100 4.02 -2.05 -10.81
C MET A 100 2.82 -2.22 -11.77
N LEU A 101 1.61 -1.91 -11.30
CA LEU A 101 0.39 -1.92 -12.11
C LEU A 101 0.53 -0.95 -13.29
N THR A 102 0.32 -1.47 -14.50
CA THR A 102 0.31 -0.66 -15.72
C THR A 102 -1.06 -0.07 -16.05
N LYS A 103 -2.10 -0.53 -15.32
CA LYS A 103 -3.50 -0.13 -15.51
C LYS A 103 -4.16 0.20 -14.16
N GLN A 104 -5.30 0.88 -14.23
CA GLN A 104 -6.19 1.02 -13.07
C GLN A 104 -6.89 -0.30 -12.78
N LEU A 105 -6.96 -0.67 -11.49
CA LEU A 105 -7.68 -1.85 -11.02
C LEU A 105 -8.83 -1.38 -10.15
N PHE A 106 -10.04 -1.40 -10.67
CA PHE A 106 -11.24 -1.07 -9.93
C PHE A 106 -11.80 -2.33 -9.29
N LEU A 107 -12.18 -2.21 -8.01
CA LEU A 107 -12.94 -3.22 -7.28
C LEU A 107 -14.41 -2.80 -7.17
#